data_AF-A0A960ZY42-F1
#
_entry.id   AF-A0A960ZY42-F1
#
_cell.length_a   1.000
_cell.length_b   1.000
_cell.length_c   1.000
_cell.angle_alpha   90.00
_cell.angle_beta   90.00
_cell.angle_gamma   90.00
#
_symmetry.space_group_name_H-M   'P 1'
#
loop_
_entity.id
_entity.type
_entity.pdbx_description
1 polymer ?
#
loop_
_entity_poly.entity_id
_entity_poly.type
_entity_poly.pdbx_seq_one_letter_code
_entity_poly.pdbx_strand_id
1 'polypeptide(L)'
;MNGVLTFGRFGGKHCTRRFLTIMELLIVITLIGLIIGALAYNYTGVLDRGKAFKTRTSMEKIQSILSLAIAESPDRAGDIVSSWQEVIRRSPLVKNPNDLIRDGWGYEYQVNYNQSTGEITVDSEGLRRFEHGG
;
A
#
# COMPACT_ATOMS: atom_id res chain seq x y z
N MET A 1 1.09 83.29 10.62
CA MET A 1 1.56 83.20 9.22
C MET A 1 2.76 82.27 9.16
N ASN A 2 2.76 81.36 8.16
CA ASN A 2 3.86 80.50 7.70
C ASN A 2 4.16 79.30 8.63
N GLY A 3 3.96 78.05 8.23
CA GLY A 3 4.61 77.33 7.11
C GLY A 3 5.64 76.39 7.75
N VAL A 4 5.70 75.07 7.52
CA VAL A 4 5.68 74.29 6.28
C VAL A 4 5.45 72.82 6.67
N LEU A 5 4.47 72.14 6.06
CA LEU A 5 4.37 70.68 6.08
C LEU A 5 5.28 70.12 4.98
N THR A 6 6.46 69.63 5.33
CA THR A 6 7.27 68.81 4.43
C THR A 6 6.76 67.38 4.46
N PHE A 7 5.73 67.11 3.66
CA PHE A 7 5.30 65.75 3.37
C PHE A 7 6.39 65.07 2.55
N GLY A 8 7.06 64.09 3.16
CA GLY A 8 8.06 63.24 2.54
C GLY A 8 7.52 62.61 1.27
N ARG A 9 8.09 63.06 0.16
CA ARG A 9 7.84 62.59 -1.20
C ARG A 9 8.29 61.13 -1.33
N PHE A 10 7.39 60.16 -1.19
CA PHE A 10 7.64 58.80 -1.68
C PHE A 10 7.47 58.78 -3.20
N GLY A 11 8.54 59.21 -3.87
CA GLY A 11 8.77 58.98 -5.30
C GLY A 11 8.88 57.47 -5.57
N GLY A 12 8.22 57.03 -6.64
CA GLY A 12 7.97 55.62 -6.89
C GLY A 12 9.03 54.85 -7.66
N LYS A 13 8.49 53.84 -8.37
CA LYS A 13 9.06 52.97 -9.41
C LYS A 13 9.67 51.64 -8.94
N HIS A 14 8.82 50.64 -8.67
CA HIS A 14 9.20 49.23 -8.78
C HIS A 14 8.02 48.35 -9.25
N CYS A 15 7.52 48.56 -10.47
CA CYS A 15 6.40 47.77 -11.02
C CYS A 15 6.67 47.24 -12.43
N THR A 16 7.74 46.46 -12.66
CA THR A 16 7.93 45.78 -13.97
C THR A 16 8.70 44.46 -13.95
N ARG A 17 9.22 43.98 -12.81
CA ARG A 17 9.92 42.67 -12.75
C ARG A 17 9.12 41.52 -12.12
N ARG A 18 8.00 41.78 -11.45
CA ARG A 18 7.21 40.75 -10.73
C ARG A 18 6.25 39.95 -11.62
N PHE A 19 5.84 40.48 -12.76
CA PHE A 19 4.90 39.79 -13.66
C PHE A 19 5.52 38.54 -14.28
N LEU A 20 6.82 38.57 -14.58
CA LEU A 20 7.54 37.40 -15.11
C LEU A 20 7.61 36.26 -14.07
N THR A 21 7.91 36.57 -12.80
CA THR A 21 7.96 35.54 -11.74
C THR A 21 6.60 34.94 -11.40
N ILE A 22 5.52 35.73 -11.50
CA ILE A 22 4.17 35.19 -11.30
C ILE A 22 3.78 34.30 -12.47
N MET A 23 4.01 34.73 -13.72
CA MET A 23 3.73 33.92 -14.90
C MET A 23 4.55 32.62 -14.93
N GLU A 24 5.84 32.70 -14.58
CA GLU A 24 6.72 31.55 -14.47
C GLU A 24 6.19 30.55 -13.43
N LEU A 25 5.79 31.03 -12.25
CA LEU A 25 5.21 30.17 -11.22
C LEU A 25 3.86 29.57 -11.65
N LEU A 26 3.00 30.34 -12.33
CA LEU A 26 1.71 29.86 -12.85
C LEU A 26 1.90 28.74 -13.88
N ILE A 27 2.88 28.87 -14.78
CA ILE A 27 3.22 27.82 -15.74
C ILE A 27 3.77 26.59 -15.01
N VAL A 28 4.67 26.78 -14.03
CA VAL A 28 5.25 25.67 -13.25
C VAL A 28 4.18 24.87 -12.50
N ILE A 29 3.27 25.53 -11.77
CA ILE A 29 2.19 24.82 -11.05
C ILE A 29 1.23 24.12 -12.01
N THR A 30 0.98 24.71 -13.19
CA THR A 30 0.14 24.11 -14.23
C THR A 30 0.83 22.87 -14.82
N LEU A 31 2.14 22.95 -15.09
CA LEU A 31 2.93 21.85 -15.63
C LEU A 31 3.00 20.67 -14.65
N ILE A 32 3.29 20.94 -13.37
CA ILE A 32 3.32 19.90 -12.33
C ILE A 32 1.93 19.29 -12.15
N GLY A 33 0.87 20.10 -12.15
CA GLY A 33 -0.51 19.61 -12.07
C GLY A 33 -0.90 18.70 -13.23
N LEU A 34 -0.51 19.05 -14.46
CA LEU A 34 -0.74 18.21 -15.65
C LEU A 34 -0.01 16.87 -15.54
N ILE A 35 1.25 16.88 -15.09
CA ILE A 35 2.05 15.65 -14.90
C ILE A 35 1.41 14.76 -13.82
N ILE A 36 1.03 15.31 -12.66
CA ILE A 36 0.36 14.55 -11.60
C ILE A 36 -0.96 13.95 -12.10
N GLY A 37 -1.76 14.74 -12.82
CA GLY A 37 -3.02 14.29 -13.41
C GLY A 37 -2.85 13.14 -14.41
N ALA A 38 -1.82 13.21 -15.26
CA ALA A 38 -1.51 12.15 -16.22
C ALA A 38 -1.05 10.85 -15.53
N LEU A 39 -0.27 10.96 -14.45
CA LEU A 39 0.19 9.79 -13.68
C LEU A 39 -0.96 9.13 -12.91
N ALA A 40 -1.94 9.90 -12.42
CA ALA A 40 -3.06 9.38 -11.64
C ALA A 40 -3.84 8.26 -12.35
N TYR A 41 -3.95 8.32 -13.69
CA TYR A 41 -4.62 7.29 -14.47
C TYR A 41 -3.89 5.93 -14.45
N ASN A 42 -2.56 5.93 -14.30
CA ASN A 42 -1.75 4.70 -14.33
C ASN A 42 -1.41 4.14 -12.92
N TYR A 43 -1.75 4.85 -11.84
CA TYR A 43 -1.41 4.43 -10.48
C TYR A 43 -2.17 3.18 -10.00
N THR A 44 -3.36 2.93 -10.53
CA THR A 44 -4.21 1.79 -10.15
C THR A 44 -3.49 0.45 -10.39
N GLY A 45 -2.85 0.28 -11.55
CA GLY A 45 -2.10 -0.94 -11.87
C GLY A 45 -0.87 -1.16 -10.98
N VAL A 46 -0.18 -0.10 -10.56
CA VAL A 46 0.97 -0.20 -9.64
C VAL A 46 0.52 -0.62 -8.25
N LEU A 47 -0.58 -0.04 -7.77
CA LEU A 47 -1.13 -0.36 -6.45
C LEU A 47 -1.60 -1.81 -6.39
N ASP A 48 -2.29 -2.29 -7.42
CA ASP A 48 -2.79 -3.67 -7.45
C ASP A 48 -1.66 -4.70 -7.58
N ARG A 49 -0.59 -4.40 -8.33
CA ARG A 49 0.63 -5.21 -8.32
C ARG A 49 1.27 -5.27 -6.92
N GLY A 50 1.28 -4.16 -6.19
CA GLY A 50 1.76 -4.10 -4.81
C GLY A 50 0.94 -5.00 -3.87
N LYS A 51 -0.39 -4.98 -4.01
CA LYS A 51 -1.29 -5.87 -3.25
C LYS A 51 -1.07 -7.34 -3.60
N ALA A 52 -0.90 -7.67 -4.89
CA ALA A 52 -0.61 -9.02 -5.34
C ALA A 52 0.71 -9.53 -4.75
N PHE A 53 1.77 -8.71 -4.79
CA PHE A 53 3.07 -9.06 -4.21
C PHE A 53 2.99 -9.27 -2.69
N LYS A 54 2.33 -8.35 -1.96
CA LYS A 54 2.09 -8.53 -0.51
C LYS A 54 1.38 -9.85 -0.22
N THR A 55 0.33 -10.15 -1.00
CA THR A 55 -0.48 -11.36 -0.84
C THR A 55 0.33 -12.64 -1.06
N ARG A 56 1.16 -12.70 -2.11
CA ARG A 56 2.04 -13.86 -2.38
C ARG A 56 3.05 -14.09 -1.27
N THR A 57 3.75 -13.03 -0.83
CA THR A 57 4.70 -13.15 0.28
C THR A 57 4.02 -13.54 1.59
N SER A 58 2.80 -13.06 1.85
CA SER A 58 2.01 -13.48 3.01
C SER A 58 1.62 -14.96 2.93
N MET A 59 1.19 -15.45 1.76
CA MET A 59 0.88 -16.87 1.55
C MET A 59 2.08 -17.77 1.80
N GLU A 60 3.25 -17.43 1.25
CA GLU A 60 4.50 -18.19 1.47
C GLU A 60 4.87 -18.26 2.95
N LYS A 61 4.69 -17.16 3.68
CA LYS A 61 4.91 -17.13 5.14
C LYS A 61 3.94 -18.01 5.89
N ILE A 62 2.65 -17.93 5.57
CA ILE A 62 1.61 -18.78 6.18
C ILE A 62 1.93 -20.25 5.95
N GLN A 63 2.25 -20.61 4.71
CA GLN A 63 2.61 -21.98 4.34
C GLN A 63 3.86 -22.44 5.10
N SER A 64 4.87 -21.59 5.24
CA SER A 64 6.10 -21.91 5.98
C SER A 64 5.83 -22.13 7.47
N ILE A 65 5.03 -21.25 8.10
CA ILE A 65 4.67 -21.36 9.52
C ILE A 65 3.83 -22.61 9.77
N LEU A 66 2.83 -22.87 8.92
CA LEU A 66 1.96 -24.01 9.08
C LEU A 66 2.70 -25.32 8.83
N SER A 67 3.57 -25.36 7.81
CA SER A 67 4.46 -26.51 7.57
C SER A 67 5.37 -26.79 8.76
N LEU A 68 5.92 -25.74 9.39
CA LEU A 68 6.75 -25.89 10.59
C LEU A 68 5.95 -26.42 11.78
N ALA A 69 4.73 -25.90 12.00
CA ALA A 69 3.86 -26.36 13.08
C ALA A 69 3.43 -27.82 12.90
N ILE A 70 3.16 -28.24 11.66
CA ILE A 70 2.84 -29.65 11.35
C ILE A 70 4.07 -30.54 11.50
N ALA A 71 5.27 -30.06 11.14
CA ALA A 71 6.51 -30.81 11.35
C ALA A 71 6.81 -31.04 12.83
N GLU A 72 6.44 -30.10 13.71
CA GLU A 72 6.59 -30.22 15.16
C GLU A 72 5.54 -31.14 15.79
N SER A 73 4.34 -31.26 15.20
CA SER A 73 3.24 -32.08 15.72
C SER A 73 2.40 -32.69 14.59
N PRO A 74 2.93 -33.73 13.90
CA PRO A 74 2.28 -34.31 12.72
C PRO A 74 0.93 -34.95 13.05
N ASP A 75 0.75 -35.46 14.28
CA ASP A 75 -0.49 -36.09 14.74
C ASP A 75 -1.67 -35.11 14.85
N ARG A 76 -1.39 -33.80 14.88
CA ARG A 76 -2.39 -32.73 15.00
C ARG A 76 -2.54 -31.89 13.73
N ALA A 77 -2.04 -32.37 12.59
CA ALA A 77 -2.06 -31.62 11.34
C ALA A 77 -3.46 -31.10 10.95
N GLY A 78 -4.51 -31.91 11.14
CA GLY A 78 -5.90 -31.50 10.87
C GLY A 78 -6.41 -30.40 11.81
N ASP A 79 -6.05 -30.46 13.10
CA ASP A 79 -6.44 -29.46 14.09
C ASP A 79 -5.69 -28.14 13.89
N ILE A 80 -4.42 -28.22 13.50
CA ILE A 80 -3.56 -27.08 13.18
C ILE A 80 -4.13 -26.31 11.97
N VAL A 81 -4.64 -27.02 10.96
CA VAL A 81 -5.19 -26.41 9.75
C VAL A 81 -6.57 -25.79 10.03
N SER A 82 -7.43 -26.47 10.80
CA SER A 82 -8.74 -25.92 11.17
C SER A 82 -8.64 -24.67 12.06
N SER A 83 -7.58 -24.58 12.89
CA SER A 83 -7.31 -23.45 13.77
C SER A 83 -6.09 -22.62 13.33
N TRP A 84 -5.78 -22.58 12.03
CA TRP A 84 -4.56 -21.97 11.49
C TRP A 84 -4.38 -20.49 11.90
N GLN A 85 -5.48 -19.74 12.02
CA GLN A 85 -5.47 -18.34 12.46
C GLN A 85 -4.91 -18.20 13.88
N GLU A 86 -5.24 -19.13 14.77
CA GLU A 86 -4.75 -19.13 16.16
C GLU A 86 -3.28 -19.54 16.23
N VAL A 87 -2.86 -20.47 15.38
CA VAL A 87 -1.46 -20.87 15.25
C VAL A 87 -0.59 -19.69 14.80
N ILE A 88 -1.06 -18.88 13.85
CA ILE A 88 -0.38 -17.65 13.42
C ILE A 88 -0.34 -16.61 14.54
N ARG A 89 -1.44 -16.43 15.30
CA ARG A 89 -1.50 -15.48 16.42
C ARG A 89 -0.52 -15.82 17.54
N ARG A 90 -0.28 -17.11 17.79
CA ARG A 90 0.65 -17.60 18.82
C ARG A 90 2.09 -17.66 18.33
N SER A 91 2.33 -17.60 17.03
CA SER A 91 3.67 -17.74 16.47
C SER A 91 4.53 -16.50 16.76
N PRO A 92 5.70 -16.65 17.41
CA PRO A 92 6.64 -15.54 17.63
C PRO A 92 7.30 -15.05 16.33
N LEU A 93 7.13 -15.78 15.23
CA LEU A 93 7.69 -15.45 13.92
C LEU A 93 6.91 -14.33 13.20
N VAL A 94 5.77 -13.91 13.76
CA VAL A 94 4.87 -12.95 13.16
C VAL A 94 4.78 -11.69 14.02
N LYS A 95 5.27 -10.56 13.50
CA LYS A 95 5.19 -9.26 14.19
C LYS A 95 3.74 -8.77 14.36
N ASN A 96 2.92 -8.95 13.32
CA ASN A 96 1.51 -8.55 13.29
C ASN A 96 0.65 -9.68 12.71
N PRO A 97 -0.05 -10.47 13.53
CA PRO A 97 -0.84 -11.60 13.03
C PRO A 97 -2.03 -11.17 12.17
N ASN A 98 -2.61 -10.00 12.44
CA ASN A 98 -3.72 -9.49 11.64
C ASN A 98 -3.34 -9.15 10.18
N ASP A 99 -2.05 -8.86 9.91
CA ASP A 99 -1.54 -8.61 8.55
C ASP A 99 -1.39 -9.89 7.71
N LEU A 100 -1.36 -11.06 8.36
CA LEU A 100 -1.24 -12.37 7.70
C LEU A 100 -2.57 -13.11 7.59
N ILE A 101 -3.61 -12.66 8.28
CA ILE A 101 -4.94 -13.29 8.21
C ILE A 101 -5.70 -12.85 6.96
N ARG A 102 -5.39 -11.64 6.45
CA ARG A 102 -6.06 -11.03 5.30
C ARG A 102 -5.10 -10.75 4.16
N ASP A 103 -5.60 -10.86 2.94
CA ASP A 103 -4.87 -10.53 1.72
C ASP A 103 -4.77 -9.01 1.48
N GLY A 104 -4.09 -8.61 0.41
CA GLY A 104 -3.93 -7.21 0.02
C GLY A 104 -5.23 -6.48 -0.36
N TRP A 105 -6.34 -7.21 -0.50
CA TRP A 105 -7.67 -6.69 -0.80
C TRP A 105 -8.64 -6.79 0.40
N GLY A 106 -8.20 -7.36 1.53
CA GLY A 106 -8.97 -7.47 2.76
C GLY A 106 -9.77 -8.76 2.93
N TYR A 107 -9.64 -9.73 2.02
CA TYR A 107 -10.28 -11.04 2.13
C TYR A 107 -9.44 -11.99 2.99
N GLU A 108 -10.10 -12.89 3.72
CA GLU A 108 -9.41 -13.91 4.51
C GLU A 108 -8.87 -15.04 3.63
N TYR A 109 -7.71 -15.58 4.00
CA TYR A 109 -7.14 -16.72 3.29
C TYR A 109 -7.93 -18.00 3.55
N GLN A 110 -8.06 -18.84 2.52
CA GLN A 110 -8.62 -20.18 2.64
C GLN A 110 -7.46 -21.16 2.71
N VAL A 111 -7.30 -21.81 3.86
CA VAL A 111 -6.25 -22.82 4.06
C VAL A 111 -6.92 -24.19 4.03
N ASN A 112 -6.43 -25.05 3.15
CA ASN A 112 -6.88 -26.44 3.06
C ASN A 112 -5.70 -27.39 3.24
N TYR A 113 -5.97 -28.55 3.82
CA TYR A 113 -4.99 -29.60 4.06
C TYR A 113 -5.45 -30.89 3.41
N ASN A 114 -4.65 -31.36 2.46
CA ASN A 114 -4.92 -32.62 1.81
C ASN A 114 -4.23 -33.75 2.59
N GLN A 115 -5.02 -34.49 3.36
CA GLN A 115 -4.54 -35.63 4.16
C GLN A 115 -3.90 -36.74 3.31
N SER A 116 -4.22 -36.83 2.01
CA SER A 116 -3.68 -37.86 1.12
C SER A 116 -2.30 -37.53 0.57
N THR A 117 -1.98 -36.24 0.39
CA THR A 117 -0.68 -35.78 -0.12
C THR A 117 0.20 -35.15 0.95
N GLY A 118 -0.36 -34.83 2.12
CA GLY A 118 0.32 -34.08 3.18
C GLY A 118 0.57 -32.61 2.82
N GLU A 119 -0.04 -32.12 1.75
CA GLU A 119 0.19 -30.78 1.20
C GLU A 119 -0.78 -29.75 1.80
N ILE A 120 -0.24 -28.57 2.10
CA ILE A 120 -0.97 -27.40 2.58
C ILE A 120 -1.15 -26.45 1.40
N THR A 121 -2.40 -26.16 1.04
CA THR A 121 -2.74 -25.16 0.02
C THR A 121 -3.34 -23.93 0.69
N VAL A 122 -2.83 -22.75 0.32
CA VAL A 122 -3.32 -21.45 0.82
C VAL A 122 -3.82 -20.66 -0.38
N ASP A 123 -5.12 -20.45 -0.44
CA ASP A 123 -5.80 -19.74 -1.52
C ASP A 123 -6.24 -18.35 -1.07
N SER A 124 -6.08 -17.37 -1.98
CA SER A 124 -6.60 -16.00 -1.82
C SER A 124 -7.61 -15.69 -2.91
N GLU A 125 -8.78 -15.23 -2.49
CA GLU A 125 -9.83 -14.80 -3.42
C GLU A 125 -9.42 -13.54 -4.18
N GLY A 126 -8.78 -12.57 -3.53
CA GLY A 126 -8.31 -11.33 -4.16
C GLY A 126 -7.26 -11.59 -5.25
N LEU A 127 -6.29 -12.47 -4.98
CA LEU A 127 -5.26 -12.83 -5.95
C LEU A 127 -5.84 -13.55 -7.18
N ARG A 128 -6.73 -14.51 -6.96
CA ARG A 128 -7.38 -15.26 -8.06
C ARG A 128 -8.17 -14.34 -8.98
N ARG A 129 -8.90 -13.37 -8.42
CA ARG A 129 -9.64 -12.36 -9.20
C ARG A 129 -8.70 -11.44 -9.99
N PHE A 130 -7.56 -11.08 -9.42
CA PHE A 130 -6.54 -10.28 -10.11
C PHE A 130 -5.91 -11.04 -11.29
N GLU A 131 -5.64 -12.34 -11.15
CA GLU A 131 -5.03 -13.14 -12.20
C GLU A 131 -5.98 -13.52 -13.34
N HIS A 132 -7.29 -13.67 -13.07
CA HIS A 132 -8.30 -13.97 -14.10
C HIS A 132 -8.96 -12.74 -14.73
N GLY A 133 -8.87 -11.57 -14.07
CA GLY A 133 -9.47 -10.31 -14.53
C GLY A 133 -8.50 -9.34 -15.21
N GLY A 134 -7.27 -9.79 -15.51
CA GLY A 134 -6.20 -9.01 -16.14
C GLY A 134 -6.14 -9.16 -17.66
#